data_AF-A0A662V3L1-F1
#
_entry.id   AF-A0A662V3L1-F1
#
_cell.length_a   1.000
_cell.length_b   1.000
_cell.length_c   1.000
_cell.angle_alpha   90.00
_cell.angle_beta   90.00
_cell.angle_gamma   90.00
#
_symmetry.space_group_name_H-M   'P 1'
#
loop_
_entity.id
_entity.type
_entity.pdbx_description
1 polymer ?
#
loop_
_entity_poly.entity_id
_entity_poly.type
_entity_poly.pdbx_seq_one_letter_code
_entity_poly.pdbx_strand_id
1 'polypeptide(L)'
;MSKTKTYKEAKALKYDNPWVLAWECSRRKCDLDNVVETIKTFLLEPIGSNKYLFAIEFLRSFKADASIDRIIDLTSAVFDEQIVNKIVKDVHPDNILKYYNDKMYLSMDLLTLWEYLIIAGKRRIIEDYSEELINKVWSNINDDYTSIKDIIEALFYGPLSMFPVNALVQLLSNIRRYSCEKECILFKSRILNILIDTYSPKDTLHNPKFINIINQYISDIIGYISSNTNIDHRTLLSTVNELNILLEKLRFHCNELKDYKPCYMLIDSRHQEIHNLFKKIMEITNYLIKE
;
A
#
# COMPACT_ATOMS: atom_id res chain seq x y z
N MET A 1 7.31 29.42 -10.66
CA MET A 1 6.49 29.39 -11.89
C MET A 1 6.33 27.94 -12.33
N SER A 2 5.19 27.33 -12.01
CA SER A 2 4.88 25.95 -12.37
C SER A 2 4.46 25.90 -13.85
N LYS A 3 5.18 25.12 -14.65
CA LYS A 3 4.75 24.77 -16.02
C LYS A 3 3.71 23.67 -15.91
N THR A 4 2.44 24.03 -15.78
CA THR A 4 1.32 23.13 -16.06
C THR A 4 1.43 22.68 -17.52
N LYS A 5 1.85 21.42 -17.74
CA LYS A 5 1.69 20.78 -19.05
C LYS A 5 0.19 20.74 -19.34
N THR A 6 -0.25 21.65 -20.19
CA THR A 6 -1.64 21.76 -20.62
C THR A 6 -1.94 20.54 -21.51
N TYR A 7 -2.95 19.75 -21.17
CA TYR A 7 -3.41 18.60 -21.96
C TYR A 7 -4.16 19.09 -23.22
N LYS A 8 -3.43 19.73 -24.16
CA LYS A 8 -3.98 20.45 -25.34
C LYS A 8 -4.74 19.58 -26.36
N GLU A 9 -4.91 18.29 -26.12
CA GLU A 9 -5.50 17.33 -27.07
C GLU A 9 -6.85 16.76 -26.62
N ALA A 10 -7.32 17.09 -25.41
CA ALA A 10 -8.61 16.64 -24.88
C ALA A 10 -9.77 17.55 -25.34
N LYS A 11 -9.97 17.72 -26.66
CA LYS A 11 -10.98 18.62 -27.26
C LYS A 11 -12.46 18.31 -26.92
N ALA A 12 -12.74 17.27 -26.12
CA ALA A 12 -14.10 16.83 -25.79
C ALA A 12 -14.68 17.50 -24.53
N LEU A 13 -13.85 18.09 -23.67
CA LEU A 13 -14.28 18.69 -22.42
C LEU A 13 -14.04 20.20 -22.42
N LYS A 14 -14.89 20.95 -21.72
CA LYS A 14 -14.68 22.38 -21.44
C LYS A 14 -13.39 22.64 -20.63
N TYR A 15 -12.79 21.59 -20.08
CA TYR A 15 -11.66 21.64 -19.16
C TYR A 15 -10.45 20.89 -19.72
N ASP A 16 -9.35 21.62 -19.97
CA ASP A 16 -8.04 21.04 -20.31
C ASP A 16 -7.26 20.54 -19.07
N ASN A 17 -7.89 20.55 -17.89
CA ASN A 17 -7.28 20.21 -16.62
C ASN A 17 -8.14 19.17 -15.85
N PRO A 18 -7.63 17.94 -15.66
CA PRO A 18 -8.40 16.86 -15.03
C PRO A 18 -8.72 17.11 -13.56
N TRP A 19 -7.89 17.89 -12.84
CA TRP A 19 -8.09 18.19 -11.42
C TRP A 19 -9.23 19.17 -11.18
N VAL A 20 -9.32 20.22 -12.02
CA VAL A 20 -10.44 21.19 -11.94
C VAL A 20 -11.75 20.49 -12.24
N LEU A 21 -11.75 19.64 -13.28
CA LEU A 21 -12.93 18.86 -13.63
C LEU A 21 -13.35 17.92 -12.49
N ALA A 22 -12.40 17.19 -11.90
CA ALA A 22 -12.65 16.32 -10.75
C ALA A 22 -13.24 17.07 -9.56
N TRP A 23 -12.68 18.24 -9.22
CA TRP A 23 -13.14 19.09 -8.13
C TRP A 23 -14.57 19.63 -8.33
N GLU A 24 -14.91 20.03 -9.56
CA GLU A 24 -16.27 20.48 -9.89
C GLU A 24 -17.25 19.31 -9.89
N CYS A 25 -16.86 18.19 -10.50
CA CYS A 25 -17.65 16.98 -10.49
C CYS A 25 -17.91 16.54 -9.07
N SER A 26 -16.92 16.46 -8.18
CA SER A 26 -17.08 16.07 -6.77
C SER A 26 -17.99 17.00 -5.94
N ARG A 27 -18.37 18.16 -6.50
CA ARG A 27 -19.36 19.11 -5.93
C ARG A 27 -20.67 19.25 -6.70
N ARG A 28 -20.92 18.36 -7.68
CA ARG A 28 -22.13 18.34 -8.53
C ARG A 28 -22.25 19.57 -9.43
N LYS A 29 -21.10 20.16 -9.81
CA LYS A 29 -21.02 21.34 -10.67
C LYS A 29 -20.61 20.99 -12.11
N CYS A 30 -20.58 19.71 -12.46
CA CYS A 30 -20.25 19.23 -13.80
C CYS A 30 -21.40 18.38 -14.37
N ASP A 31 -21.41 18.25 -15.69
CA ASP A 31 -22.22 17.27 -16.41
C ASP A 31 -21.55 15.89 -16.29
N LEU A 32 -22.00 15.08 -15.34
CA LEU A 32 -21.36 13.81 -15.01
C LEU A 32 -21.50 12.80 -16.14
N ASP A 33 -22.61 12.79 -16.88
CA ASP A 33 -22.86 11.82 -17.94
C ASP A 33 -21.88 12.02 -19.10
N ASN A 34 -21.67 13.28 -19.52
CA ASN A 34 -20.68 13.60 -20.54
C ASN A 34 -19.24 13.29 -20.08
N VAL A 35 -18.95 13.54 -18.80
CA VAL A 35 -17.64 13.21 -18.21
C VAL A 35 -17.41 11.71 -18.21
N VAL A 36 -18.40 10.90 -17.81
CA VAL A 36 -18.32 9.43 -17.84
C VAL A 36 -17.94 8.94 -19.23
N GLU A 37 -18.66 9.34 -20.27
CA GLU A 37 -18.40 8.89 -21.64
C GLU A 37 -17.02 9.33 -22.15
N THR A 38 -16.58 10.53 -21.77
CA THR A 38 -15.23 11.00 -22.11
C THR A 38 -14.16 10.17 -21.41
N ILE A 39 -14.32 9.91 -20.10
CA ILE A 39 -13.36 9.14 -19.31
C ILE A 39 -13.28 7.70 -19.83
N LYS A 40 -14.41 7.07 -20.17
CA LYS A 40 -14.43 5.76 -20.85
C LYS A 40 -13.59 5.76 -22.12
N THR A 41 -13.86 6.72 -23.00
CA THR A 41 -13.13 6.86 -24.27
C THR A 41 -11.63 7.02 -24.04
N PHE A 42 -11.25 7.79 -23.02
CA PHE A 42 -9.84 8.05 -22.71
C PHE A 42 -9.13 6.85 -22.07
N LEU A 43 -9.83 6.06 -21.25
CA LEU A 43 -9.28 4.82 -20.66
C LEU A 43 -9.07 3.71 -21.70
N LEU A 44 -9.75 3.77 -22.85
CA LEU A 44 -9.52 2.84 -23.96
C LEU A 44 -8.23 3.13 -24.75
N GLU A 45 -7.67 4.33 -24.61
CA GLU A 45 -6.44 4.72 -25.29
C GLU A 45 -5.21 3.92 -24.76
N PRO A 46 -4.09 3.93 -25.48
CA PRO A 46 -2.87 3.28 -25.02
C PRO A 46 -2.35 3.88 -23.70
N ILE A 47 -1.77 3.02 -22.85
CA ILE A 47 -1.17 3.42 -21.58
C ILE A 47 -0.11 4.51 -21.82
N GLY A 48 -0.22 5.61 -21.06
CA GLY A 48 0.69 6.74 -21.14
C GLY A 48 0.40 7.75 -22.25
N SER A 49 -0.66 7.56 -23.05
CA SER A 49 -1.17 8.63 -23.92
C SER A 49 -1.72 9.79 -23.08
N ASN A 50 -1.74 11.01 -23.65
CA ASN A 50 -2.23 12.20 -22.95
C ASN A 50 -3.67 12.02 -22.44
N LYS A 51 -4.53 11.37 -23.23
CA LYS A 51 -5.92 11.07 -22.86
C LYS A 51 -6.00 10.06 -21.71
N TYR A 52 -5.25 8.97 -21.79
CA TYR A 52 -5.22 7.96 -20.73
C TYR A 52 -4.74 8.56 -19.40
N LEU A 53 -3.67 9.36 -19.44
CA LEU A 53 -3.17 10.08 -18.27
C LEU A 53 -4.21 11.06 -17.71
N PHE A 54 -4.88 11.82 -18.57
CA PHE A 54 -5.96 12.72 -18.15
C PHE A 54 -7.05 11.95 -17.41
N ALA A 55 -7.47 10.80 -17.92
CA ALA A 55 -8.50 9.97 -17.29
C ALA A 55 -8.07 9.49 -15.91
N ILE A 56 -6.85 8.96 -15.76
CA ILE A 56 -6.38 8.51 -14.44
C ILE A 56 -6.23 9.67 -13.47
N GLU A 57 -5.69 10.81 -13.91
CA GLU A 57 -5.57 11.99 -13.04
C GLU A 57 -6.93 12.51 -12.59
N PHE A 58 -7.94 12.47 -13.47
CA PHE A 58 -9.31 12.80 -13.10
C PHE A 58 -9.83 11.83 -12.04
N LEU A 59 -9.70 10.51 -12.26
CA LEU A 59 -10.14 9.49 -11.31
C LEU A 59 -9.46 9.66 -9.95
N ARG A 60 -8.13 9.81 -9.93
CA ARG A 60 -7.35 10.02 -8.70
C ARG A 60 -7.83 11.26 -7.94
N SER A 61 -7.97 12.39 -8.61
CA SER A 61 -8.43 13.63 -7.97
C SER A 61 -9.88 13.56 -7.55
N PHE A 62 -10.74 12.89 -8.32
CA PHE A 62 -12.14 12.72 -7.97
C PHE A 62 -12.26 11.88 -6.69
N LYS A 63 -11.51 10.78 -6.60
CA LYS A 63 -11.46 9.94 -5.38
C LYS A 63 -11.00 10.74 -4.15
N ALA A 64 -10.03 11.63 -4.30
CA ALA A 64 -9.53 12.44 -3.19
C ALA A 64 -10.54 13.46 -2.65
N ASP A 65 -11.39 14.01 -3.52
CA ASP A 65 -12.33 15.10 -3.18
C ASP A 65 -13.78 14.66 -2.98
N ALA A 66 -14.19 13.52 -3.53
CA ALA A 66 -15.57 13.07 -3.53
C ALA A 66 -15.91 12.20 -2.30
N SER A 67 -17.19 12.20 -1.91
CA SER A 67 -17.70 11.25 -0.92
C SER A 67 -17.75 9.83 -1.48
N ILE A 68 -17.72 8.83 -0.59
CA ILE A 68 -17.68 7.40 -0.96
C ILE A 68 -18.80 7.02 -1.94
N ASP A 69 -20.05 7.42 -1.66
CA ASP A 69 -21.19 7.11 -2.53
C ASP A 69 -20.98 7.59 -3.98
N ARG A 70 -20.36 8.76 -4.12
CA ARG A 70 -20.09 9.36 -5.44
C ARG A 70 -18.98 8.64 -6.19
N ILE A 71 -17.99 8.14 -5.46
CA ILE A 71 -16.94 7.31 -6.03
C ILE A 71 -17.55 6.01 -6.54
N ILE A 72 -18.48 5.41 -5.79
CA ILE A 72 -19.23 4.22 -6.20
C ILE A 72 -20.07 4.50 -7.46
N ASP A 73 -20.81 5.61 -7.48
CA ASP A 73 -21.63 6.02 -8.63
C ASP A 73 -20.79 6.20 -9.90
N LEU A 74 -19.71 6.99 -9.81
CA LEU A 74 -18.79 7.21 -10.93
C LEU A 74 -18.14 5.90 -11.38
N THR A 75 -17.70 5.07 -10.45
CA THR A 75 -17.08 3.77 -10.77
C THR A 75 -18.05 2.89 -11.54
N SER A 76 -19.29 2.78 -11.06
CA SER A 76 -20.33 1.98 -11.69
C SER A 76 -20.68 2.47 -13.09
N ALA A 77 -20.63 3.79 -13.30
CA ALA A 77 -20.90 4.40 -14.60
C ALA A 77 -19.73 4.22 -15.59
N VAL A 78 -18.48 4.37 -15.14
CA VAL A 78 -17.27 4.31 -15.98
C VAL A 78 -16.82 2.88 -16.26
N PHE A 79 -16.79 2.01 -15.24
CA PHE A 79 -16.19 0.67 -15.31
C PHE A 79 -17.21 -0.38 -15.75
N ASP A 80 -17.74 -0.21 -16.96
CA ASP A 80 -18.49 -1.27 -17.65
C ASP A 80 -17.57 -2.43 -18.09
N GLU A 81 -18.15 -3.48 -18.67
CA GLU A 81 -17.42 -4.69 -19.05
C GLU A 81 -16.26 -4.42 -20.02
N GLN A 82 -16.44 -3.50 -20.96
CA GLN A 82 -15.39 -3.18 -21.94
C GLN A 82 -14.21 -2.48 -21.25
N ILE A 83 -14.49 -1.48 -20.43
CA ILE A 83 -13.47 -0.75 -19.68
C ILE A 83 -12.76 -1.68 -18.71
N VAL A 84 -13.49 -2.50 -17.95
CA VAL A 84 -12.90 -3.45 -17.01
C VAL A 84 -11.96 -4.43 -17.73
N ASN A 85 -12.38 -5.01 -18.85
CA ASN A 85 -11.55 -5.94 -19.62
C ASN A 85 -10.26 -5.29 -20.16
N LYS A 86 -10.32 -4.01 -20.54
CA LYS A 86 -9.14 -3.24 -20.94
C LYS A 86 -8.24 -2.96 -19.75
N ILE A 87 -8.80 -2.41 -18.67
CA ILE A 87 -8.03 -1.98 -17.50
C ILE A 87 -7.36 -3.17 -16.81
N VAL A 88 -8.04 -4.31 -16.63
CA VAL A 88 -7.43 -5.53 -16.06
C VAL A 88 -6.14 -5.93 -16.80
N LYS A 89 -6.10 -5.80 -18.13
CA LYS A 89 -4.88 -6.07 -18.92
C LYS A 89 -3.83 -4.99 -18.73
N ASP A 90 -4.24 -3.72 -18.69
CA ASP A 90 -3.32 -2.60 -18.52
C ASP A 90 -2.61 -2.65 -17.16
N VAL A 91 -3.35 -2.99 -16.11
CA VAL A 91 -2.87 -2.98 -14.73
C VAL A 91 -2.25 -4.31 -14.29
N HIS A 92 -1.95 -5.20 -15.24
CA HIS A 92 -1.26 -6.45 -14.95
C HIS A 92 0.07 -6.18 -14.23
N PRO A 93 0.49 -7.01 -13.25
CA PRO A 93 1.74 -6.82 -12.50
C PRO A 93 2.97 -6.58 -13.38
N ASP A 94 3.06 -7.23 -14.54
CA ASP A 94 4.16 -7.01 -15.51
C ASP A 94 4.21 -5.57 -16.05
N ASN A 95 3.07 -4.96 -16.34
CA ASN A 95 3.02 -3.58 -16.79
C ASN A 95 3.38 -2.62 -15.66
N ILE A 96 2.88 -2.88 -14.45
CA ILE A 96 3.22 -2.07 -13.27
C ILE A 96 4.74 -2.07 -13.08
N LEU A 97 5.39 -3.23 -13.08
CA LEU A 97 6.84 -3.33 -12.89
C LEU A 97 7.64 -2.69 -14.03
N LYS A 98 7.21 -2.90 -15.28
CA LYS A 98 7.80 -2.23 -16.44
C LYS A 98 7.78 -0.71 -16.25
N TYR A 99 6.64 -0.14 -15.90
CA TYR A 99 6.53 1.31 -15.70
C TYR A 99 7.16 1.79 -14.40
N TYR A 100 7.28 0.96 -13.37
CA TYR A 100 7.99 1.34 -12.16
C TYR A 100 9.46 1.67 -12.47
N ASN A 101 10.10 0.84 -13.30
CA ASN A 101 11.49 1.01 -13.72
C ASN A 101 11.67 2.18 -14.70
N ASP A 102 10.73 2.40 -15.62
CA ASP A 102 10.88 3.40 -16.69
C ASP A 102 10.28 4.78 -16.34
N LYS A 103 9.11 4.78 -15.70
CA LYS A 103 8.21 5.93 -15.49
C LYS A 103 7.40 5.73 -14.21
N MET A 104 8.07 5.76 -13.06
CA MET A 104 7.49 5.45 -11.74
C MET A 104 6.09 6.07 -11.49
N TYR A 105 5.87 7.33 -11.89
CA TYR A 105 4.57 7.99 -11.75
C TYR A 105 3.42 7.21 -12.42
N LEU A 106 3.68 6.60 -13.59
CA LEU A 106 2.68 5.83 -14.32
C LEU A 106 2.39 4.49 -13.63
N SER A 107 3.38 3.88 -12.98
CA SER A 107 3.14 2.72 -12.12
C SER A 107 2.19 3.07 -10.97
N MET A 108 2.35 4.23 -10.35
CA MET A 108 1.46 4.68 -9.27
C MET A 108 0.06 4.98 -9.79
N ASP A 109 -0.06 5.58 -10.96
CA ASP A 109 -1.32 5.82 -11.66
C ASP A 109 -2.05 4.48 -11.98
N LEU A 110 -1.32 3.44 -12.39
CA LEU A 110 -1.91 2.10 -12.60
C LEU A 110 -2.37 1.44 -11.30
N LEU A 111 -1.68 1.66 -10.17
CA LEU A 111 -2.15 1.20 -8.86
C LEU A 111 -3.46 1.91 -8.44
N THR A 112 -3.66 3.19 -8.78
CA THR A 112 -4.96 3.84 -8.55
C THR A 112 -6.10 3.11 -9.26
N LEU A 113 -5.87 2.55 -10.45
CA LEU A 113 -6.89 1.79 -11.17
C LEU A 113 -7.23 0.45 -10.49
N TRP A 114 -6.33 -0.16 -9.71
CA TRP A 114 -6.67 -1.32 -8.88
C TRP A 114 -7.75 -0.98 -7.87
N GLU A 115 -7.69 0.22 -7.27
CA GLU A 115 -8.68 0.69 -6.29
C GLU A 115 -10.08 0.77 -6.91
N TYR A 116 -10.18 1.31 -8.12
CA TYR A 116 -11.44 1.36 -8.87
C TYR A 116 -11.93 -0.03 -9.28
N LEU A 117 -11.04 -0.95 -9.66
CA LEU A 117 -11.41 -2.33 -9.95
C LEU A 117 -11.96 -3.06 -8.72
N ILE A 118 -11.45 -2.78 -7.52
CA ILE A 118 -12.01 -3.32 -6.27
C ILE A 118 -13.46 -2.84 -6.09
N ILE A 119 -13.71 -1.53 -6.26
CA ILE A 119 -15.04 -0.94 -6.16
C ILE A 119 -15.98 -1.53 -7.24
N ALA A 120 -15.46 -1.78 -8.45
CA ALA A 120 -16.18 -2.44 -9.55
C ALA A 120 -16.37 -3.96 -9.35
N GLY A 121 -16.11 -4.50 -8.16
CA GLY A 121 -16.36 -5.89 -7.82
C GLY A 121 -15.31 -6.89 -8.33
N LYS A 122 -14.14 -6.41 -8.78
CA LYS A 122 -13.03 -7.25 -9.27
C LYS A 122 -11.95 -7.53 -8.22
N ARG A 123 -12.29 -7.42 -6.93
CA ARG A 123 -11.36 -7.65 -5.79
C ARG A 123 -10.51 -8.91 -5.93
N ARG A 124 -11.09 -10.07 -6.31
CA ARG A 124 -10.33 -11.33 -6.44
C ARG A 124 -9.19 -11.24 -7.46
N ILE A 125 -9.41 -10.58 -8.58
CA ILE A 125 -8.35 -10.35 -9.59
C ILE A 125 -7.23 -9.52 -8.97
N ILE A 126 -7.59 -8.49 -8.20
CA ILE A 126 -6.60 -7.63 -7.53
C ILE A 126 -5.88 -8.37 -6.39
N GLU A 127 -6.53 -9.29 -5.69
CA GLU A 127 -5.88 -10.18 -4.72
C GLU A 127 -4.80 -11.02 -5.41
N ASP A 128 -5.15 -11.70 -6.51
CA ASP A 128 -4.22 -12.51 -7.29
C ASP A 128 -3.06 -11.66 -7.84
N TYR A 129 -3.36 -10.48 -8.38
CA TYR A 129 -2.35 -9.55 -8.88
C TYR A 129 -1.46 -8.99 -7.77
N SER A 130 -1.98 -8.77 -6.57
CA SER A 130 -1.18 -8.28 -5.44
C SER A 130 -0.16 -9.33 -5.01
N GLU A 131 -0.59 -10.60 -4.92
CA GLU A 131 0.32 -11.71 -4.64
C GLU A 131 1.38 -11.84 -5.74
N GLU A 132 0.97 -11.84 -7.01
CA GLU A 132 1.90 -11.91 -8.14
C GLU A 132 2.89 -10.75 -8.16
N LEU A 133 2.44 -9.51 -7.94
CA LEU A 133 3.29 -8.33 -7.91
C LEU A 133 4.31 -8.43 -6.77
N ILE A 134 3.88 -8.78 -5.56
CA ILE A 134 4.79 -8.94 -4.42
C ILE A 134 5.81 -10.04 -4.70
N ASN A 135 5.39 -11.17 -5.27
CA ASN A 135 6.28 -12.27 -5.61
C ASN A 135 7.33 -11.83 -6.66
N LYS A 136 6.92 -11.14 -7.71
CA LYS A 136 7.84 -10.62 -8.75
C LYS A 136 8.80 -9.56 -8.19
N VAL A 137 8.29 -8.65 -7.37
CA VAL A 137 9.10 -7.63 -6.71
C VAL A 137 10.14 -8.29 -5.82
N TRP A 138 9.72 -9.25 -4.99
CA TRP A 138 10.59 -9.97 -4.06
C TRP A 138 11.66 -10.81 -4.78
N SER A 139 11.29 -11.48 -5.87
CA SER A 139 12.20 -12.31 -6.68
C SER A 139 13.31 -11.50 -7.36
N ASN A 140 13.10 -10.20 -7.55
CA ASN A 140 14.03 -9.30 -8.25
C ASN A 140 14.79 -8.35 -7.30
N ILE A 141 14.72 -8.57 -5.98
CA ILE A 141 15.52 -7.80 -5.02
C ILE A 141 16.98 -8.17 -5.20
N ASN A 142 17.74 -7.31 -5.88
CA ASN A 142 19.20 -7.35 -5.90
C ASN A 142 19.75 -6.69 -4.62
N ASP A 143 19.42 -7.27 -3.46
CA ASP A 143 19.92 -6.91 -2.12
C ASP A 143 19.60 -5.48 -1.60
N ASP A 144 18.69 -4.72 -2.21
CA ASP A 144 18.29 -3.39 -1.71
C ASP A 144 16.77 -3.19 -1.67
N TYR A 145 16.17 -3.23 -0.47
CA TYR A 145 14.76 -2.92 -0.25
C TYR A 145 14.40 -1.50 -0.73
N THR A 146 15.33 -0.54 -0.67
CA THR A 146 15.09 0.84 -1.08
C THR A 146 14.65 0.91 -2.54
N SER A 147 15.13 -0.01 -3.37
CA SER A 147 14.79 -0.08 -4.80
C SER A 147 13.34 -0.49 -5.08
N ILE A 148 12.66 -1.13 -4.13
CA ILE A 148 11.29 -1.63 -4.28
C ILE A 148 10.31 -1.04 -3.25
N LYS A 149 10.82 -0.26 -2.30
CA LYS A 149 10.06 0.27 -1.18
C LYS A 149 8.83 1.02 -1.66
N ASP A 150 8.99 1.92 -2.62
CA ASP A 150 7.91 2.83 -3.02
C ASP A 150 6.73 2.09 -3.66
N ILE A 151 6.99 1.05 -4.46
CA ILE A 151 5.92 0.25 -5.08
C ILE A 151 5.18 -0.59 -4.04
N ILE A 152 5.89 -1.14 -3.05
CA ILE A 152 5.29 -1.88 -1.94
C ILE A 152 4.45 -0.93 -1.07
N GLU A 153 5.00 0.20 -0.64
CA GLU A 153 4.28 1.12 0.23
C GLU A 153 3.04 1.67 -0.48
N ALA A 154 3.15 2.01 -1.78
CA ALA A 154 2.00 2.41 -2.58
C ALA A 154 0.94 1.32 -2.70
N LEU A 155 1.34 0.05 -2.83
CA LEU A 155 0.41 -1.08 -2.86
C LEU A 155 -0.36 -1.21 -1.52
N PHE A 156 0.34 -1.11 -0.39
CA PHE A 156 -0.27 -1.26 0.93
C PHE A 156 -1.14 -0.06 1.34
N TYR A 157 -0.68 1.17 1.11
CA TYR A 157 -1.45 2.39 1.41
C TYR A 157 -2.59 2.65 0.41
N GLY A 158 -2.46 2.15 -0.82
CA GLY A 158 -3.47 2.31 -1.87
C GLY A 158 -4.40 1.09 -1.95
N PRO A 159 -4.30 0.23 -2.98
CA PRO A 159 -5.26 -0.85 -3.24
C PRO A 159 -5.53 -1.79 -2.06
N LEU A 160 -4.48 -2.23 -1.36
CA LEU A 160 -4.67 -3.20 -0.29
C LEU A 160 -5.42 -2.60 0.88
N SER A 161 -5.30 -1.29 1.17
CA SER A 161 -6.06 -0.61 2.23
C SER A 161 -7.58 -0.84 2.14
N MET A 162 -8.09 -1.11 0.93
CA MET A 162 -9.51 -1.35 0.67
C MET A 162 -9.94 -2.80 0.92
N PHE A 163 -9.00 -3.71 1.21
CA PHE A 163 -9.30 -5.10 1.46
C PHE A 163 -9.81 -5.32 2.88
N PRO A 164 -10.74 -6.28 3.09
CA PRO A 164 -11.05 -6.72 4.45
C PRO A 164 -9.82 -7.37 5.07
N VAL A 165 -9.61 -7.16 6.37
CA VAL A 165 -8.47 -7.71 7.14
C VAL A 165 -8.25 -9.21 6.89
N ASN A 166 -9.33 -10.00 6.75
CA ASN A 166 -9.22 -11.44 6.48
C ASN A 166 -8.55 -11.78 5.15
N ALA A 167 -8.73 -10.96 4.10
CA ALA A 167 -8.04 -11.17 2.82
C ALA A 167 -6.54 -10.88 2.95
N LEU A 168 -6.19 -9.86 3.73
CA LEU A 168 -4.78 -9.54 4.02
C LEU A 168 -4.08 -10.65 4.79
N VAL A 169 -4.76 -11.33 5.72
CA VAL A 169 -4.14 -12.43 6.50
C VAL A 169 -3.53 -13.49 5.57
N GLN A 170 -4.21 -13.84 4.48
CA GLN A 170 -3.71 -14.81 3.51
C GLN A 170 -2.47 -14.28 2.79
N LEU A 171 -2.53 -13.05 2.27
CA LEU A 171 -1.42 -12.38 1.61
C LEU A 171 -0.19 -12.29 2.54
N LEU A 172 -0.39 -11.81 3.77
CA LEU A 172 0.65 -11.70 4.79
C LEU A 172 1.24 -13.05 5.19
N SER A 173 0.43 -14.11 5.20
CA SER A 173 0.92 -15.47 5.46
C SER A 173 1.87 -15.95 4.35
N ASN A 174 1.58 -15.58 3.10
CA ASN A 174 2.45 -15.92 1.96
C ASN A 174 3.74 -15.08 2.01
N ILE A 175 3.63 -13.78 2.26
CA ILE A 175 4.78 -12.88 2.42
C ILE A 175 5.71 -13.33 3.54
N ARG A 176 5.15 -13.87 4.64
CA ARG A 176 5.96 -14.30 5.78
C ARG A 176 7.00 -15.38 5.41
N ARG A 177 6.69 -16.22 4.41
CA ARG A 177 7.53 -17.35 3.98
C ARG A 177 8.86 -16.92 3.36
N TYR A 178 9.01 -15.65 3.00
CA TYR A 178 10.28 -15.13 2.52
C TYR A 178 11.38 -15.21 3.59
N SER A 179 12.61 -15.47 3.13
CA SER A 179 13.78 -15.68 4.00
C SER A 179 13.99 -14.49 4.92
N CYS A 180 14.35 -14.75 6.18
CA CYS A 180 14.67 -13.70 7.15
C CYS A 180 16.08 -13.15 6.91
N GLU A 181 16.30 -12.55 5.75
CA GLU A 181 17.48 -11.76 5.42
C GLU A 181 17.26 -10.28 5.77
N LYS A 182 18.33 -9.48 5.75
CA LYS A 182 18.34 -8.05 6.13
C LYS A 182 17.18 -7.26 5.53
N GLU A 183 17.03 -7.30 4.21
CA GLU A 183 16.01 -6.53 3.49
C GLU A 183 14.59 -7.03 3.81
N CYS A 184 14.44 -8.33 4.05
CA CYS A 184 13.17 -8.92 4.44
C CYS A 184 12.71 -8.46 5.80
N ILE A 185 13.62 -8.32 6.77
CA ILE A 185 13.22 -7.92 8.12
C ILE A 185 12.77 -6.47 8.18
N LEU A 186 13.44 -5.59 7.43
CA LEU A 186 13.03 -4.19 7.28
C LEU A 186 11.64 -4.10 6.65
N PHE A 187 11.43 -4.82 5.55
CA PHE A 187 10.13 -4.92 4.89
C PHE A 187 9.03 -5.47 5.81
N LYS A 188 9.27 -6.58 6.51
CA LYS A 188 8.34 -7.16 7.49
C LYS A 188 7.98 -6.15 8.59
N SER A 189 8.96 -5.44 9.15
CA SER A 189 8.70 -4.42 10.18
C SER A 189 7.87 -3.25 9.64
N ARG A 190 8.15 -2.82 8.41
CA ARG A 190 7.49 -1.67 7.79
C ARG A 190 6.05 -1.97 7.43
N ILE A 191 5.77 -3.15 6.87
CA ILE A 191 4.40 -3.59 6.56
C ILE A 191 3.54 -3.59 7.82
N LEU A 192 4.06 -4.08 8.96
CA LEU A 192 3.28 -4.08 10.20
C LEU A 192 2.86 -2.66 10.60
N ASN A 193 3.74 -1.68 10.50
CA ASN A 193 3.40 -0.29 10.78
C ASN A 193 2.34 0.26 9.81
N ILE A 194 2.50 -0.01 8.51
CA ILE A 194 1.52 0.42 7.50
C ILE A 194 0.15 -0.16 7.79
N LEU A 195 0.07 -1.46 8.10
CA LEU A 195 -1.19 -2.13 8.42
C LEU A 195 -1.86 -1.54 9.66
N ILE A 196 -1.10 -1.28 10.73
CA ILE A 196 -1.66 -0.70 11.95
C ILE A 196 -2.13 0.75 11.71
N ASP A 197 -1.47 1.51 10.84
CA ASP A 197 -1.89 2.87 10.49
C ASP A 197 -3.13 2.91 9.57
N THR A 198 -3.29 1.90 8.73
CA THR A 198 -4.28 1.90 7.65
C THR A 198 -5.64 1.38 8.12
N TYR A 199 -5.66 0.41 9.02
CA TYR A 199 -6.89 -0.26 9.45
C TYR A 199 -7.34 0.21 10.83
N SER A 200 -8.67 0.22 11.04
CA SER A 200 -9.20 0.60 12.35
C SER A 200 -8.72 -0.37 13.43
N PRO A 201 -8.44 0.12 14.66
CA PRO A 201 -8.04 -0.72 15.78
C PRO A 201 -8.99 -1.90 16.00
N LYS A 202 -10.30 -1.66 15.82
CA LYS A 202 -11.35 -2.66 15.99
C LYS A 202 -11.23 -3.80 14.98
N ASP A 203 -10.96 -3.49 13.71
CA ASP A 203 -10.84 -4.50 12.66
C ASP A 203 -9.56 -5.32 12.80
N THR A 204 -8.48 -4.71 13.29
CA THR A 204 -7.19 -5.38 13.49
C THR A 204 -7.13 -6.19 14.78
N LEU A 205 -7.49 -5.58 15.92
CA LEU A 205 -7.23 -6.13 17.25
C LEU A 205 -8.35 -7.06 17.75
N HIS A 206 -9.54 -7.03 17.16
CA HIS A 206 -10.57 -8.04 17.43
C HIS A 206 -10.54 -9.21 16.44
N ASN A 207 -9.58 -9.25 15.51
CA ASN A 207 -9.41 -10.35 14.58
C ASN A 207 -8.29 -11.30 15.05
N PRO A 208 -8.62 -12.50 15.59
CA PRO A 208 -7.60 -13.40 16.14
C PRO A 208 -6.60 -13.90 15.09
N LYS A 209 -7.03 -14.07 13.84
CA LYS A 209 -6.15 -14.50 12.74
C LYS A 209 -5.13 -13.41 12.42
N PHE A 210 -5.57 -12.15 12.44
CA PHE A 210 -4.69 -11.01 12.23
C PHE A 210 -3.72 -10.80 13.38
N ILE A 211 -4.19 -10.88 14.64
CA ILE A 211 -3.29 -10.86 15.81
C ILE A 211 -2.23 -11.94 15.71
N ASN A 212 -2.62 -13.16 15.33
CA ASN A 212 -1.66 -14.25 15.16
C ASN A 212 -0.62 -13.96 14.07
N ILE A 213 -1.01 -13.37 12.93
CA ILE A 213 -0.03 -13.01 11.88
C ILE A 213 0.92 -11.90 12.34
N ILE A 214 0.43 -10.88 13.05
CA ILE A 214 1.29 -9.83 13.64
C ILE A 214 2.28 -10.47 14.61
N ASN A 215 1.81 -11.34 15.51
CA ASN A 215 2.67 -11.99 16.50
C ASN A 215 3.78 -12.82 15.83
N GLN A 216 3.45 -13.50 14.75
CA GLN A 216 4.41 -14.26 13.96
C GLN A 216 5.47 -13.37 13.32
N TYR A 217 5.08 -12.22 12.75
CA TYR A 217 6.06 -11.27 12.19
C TYR A 217 6.95 -10.66 13.27
N ILE A 218 6.39 -10.26 14.42
CA ILE A 218 7.19 -9.76 15.56
C ILE A 218 8.20 -10.84 15.99
N SER A 219 7.80 -12.11 15.99
CA SER A 219 8.71 -13.22 16.32
C SER A 219 9.84 -13.37 15.31
N ASP A 220 9.54 -13.27 14.02
CA ASP A 220 10.55 -13.32 12.97
C ASP A 220 11.56 -12.16 13.14
N ILE A 221 11.08 -10.95 13.47
CA ILE A 221 11.90 -9.75 13.69
C ILE A 221 12.82 -9.92 14.91
N ILE A 222 12.26 -10.29 16.06
CA ILE A 222 13.04 -10.53 17.28
C ILE A 222 14.06 -11.64 17.05
N GLY A 223 13.63 -12.76 16.45
CA GLY A 223 14.49 -13.90 16.14
C GLY A 223 15.67 -13.53 15.25
N TYR A 224 15.44 -12.71 14.21
CA TYR A 224 16.50 -12.22 13.34
C TYR A 224 17.54 -11.37 14.09
N ILE A 225 17.09 -10.42 14.91
CA ILE A 225 18.01 -9.53 15.63
C ILE A 225 18.75 -10.29 16.74
N SER A 226 18.07 -11.19 17.45
CA SER A 226 18.67 -11.97 18.53
C SER A 226 19.70 -12.98 18.02
N SER A 227 19.49 -13.58 16.85
CA SER A 227 20.39 -14.60 16.30
C SER A 227 21.61 -14.05 15.55
N ASN A 228 21.49 -12.88 14.91
CA ASN A 228 22.61 -12.30 14.16
C ASN A 228 23.52 -11.45 15.04
N THR A 229 24.83 -11.67 14.92
CA THR A 229 25.88 -10.91 15.62
C THR A 229 26.49 -9.81 14.76
N ASN A 230 26.37 -9.91 13.43
CA ASN A 230 26.97 -8.98 12.45
C ASN A 230 25.89 -8.20 11.69
N ILE A 231 24.84 -7.72 12.37
CA ILE A 231 23.87 -6.83 11.75
C ILE A 231 24.52 -5.46 11.60
N ASP A 232 24.47 -4.89 10.39
CA ASP A 232 24.93 -3.52 10.20
C ASP A 232 24.12 -2.53 11.06
N HIS A 233 24.81 -1.53 11.61
CA HIS A 233 24.22 -0.61 12.58
C HIS A 233 22.94 0.07 12.04
N ARG A 234 22.91 0.40 10.75
CA ARG A 234 21.77 1.10 10.13
C ARG A 234 20.53 0.22 10.11
N THR A 235 20.65 -1.02 9.65
CA THR A 235 19.55 -1.99 9.69
C THR A 235 19.06 -2.21 11.10
N LEU A 236 19.97 -2.43 12.05
CA LEU A 236 19.62 -2.66 13.44
C LEU A 236 18.78 -1.51 13.99
N LEU A 237 19.23 -0.26 13.84
CA LEU A 237 18.48 0.91 14.29
C LEU A 237 17.14 1.06 13.58
N SER A 238 17.11 0.90 12.25
CA SER A 238 15.87 1.05 11.48
C SER A 238 14.82 0.01 11.88
N THR A 239 15.19 -1.28 11.95
CA THR A 239 14.26 -2.35 12.35
C THR A 239 13.76 -2.15 13.78
N VAL A 240 14.63 -1.74 14.71
CA VAL A 240 14.26 -1.51 16.11
C VAL A 240 13.35 -0.30 16.25
N ASN A 241 13.66 0.79 15.55
CA ASN A 241 12.81 1.97 15.56
C ASN A 241 11.41 1.65 15.02
N GLU A 242 11.31 0.91 13.92
CA GLU A 242 10.03 0.45 13.38
C GLU A 242 9.28 -0.47 14.37
N LEU A 243 9.98 -1.38 15.06
CA LEU A 243 9.37 -2.21 16.10
C LEU A 243 8.87 -1.38 17.28
N ASN A 244 9.61 -0.36 17.72
CA ASN A 244 9.19 0.52 18.82
C ASN A 244 7.92 1.28 18.47
N ILE A 245 7.91 1.89 17.28
CA ILE A 245 6.74 2.61 16.75
C ILE A 245 5.53 1.68 16.72
N LEU A 246 5.71 0.45 16.24
CA LEU A 246 4.64 -0.55 16.20
C LEU A 246 4.10 -0.86 17.61
N LEU A 247 4.99 -1.14 18.58
CA LEU A 247 4.59 -1.48 19.94
C LEU A 247 3.87 -0.31 20.63
N GLU A 248 4.30 0.92 20.41
CA GLU A 248 3.64 2.13 20.93
C GLU A 248 2.24 2.31 20.33
N LYS A 249 2.10 2.16 19.00
CA LYS A 249 0.81 2.22 18.31
C LYS A 249 -0.16 1.15 18.81
N LEU A 250 0.31 -0.08 18.97
CA LEU A 250 -0.50 -1.17 19.51
C LEU A 250 -1.00 -0.86 20.93
N ARG A 251 -0.13 -0.35 21.81
CA ARG A 251 -0.53 0.10 23.16
C ARG A 251 -1.58 1.19 23.12
N PHE A 252 -1.37 2.20 22.26
CA PHE A 252 -2.31 3.29 22.06
C PHE A 252 -3.69 2.75 21.62
N HIS A 253 -3.73 1.87 20.63
CA HIS A 253 -4.96 1.25 20.13
C HIS A 253 -5.68 0.40 21.19
N CYS A 254 -4.96 -0.39 21.99
CA CYS A 254 -5.57 -1.14 23.10
C CYS A 254 -6.19 -0.20 24.15
N ASN A 255 -5.52 0.91 24.46
CA ASN A 255 -6.04 1.93 25.38
C ASN A 255 -7.32 2.56 24.83
N GLU A 256 -7.35 2.92 23.54
CA GLU A 256 -8.54 3.48 22.88
C GLU A 256 -9.72 2.50 22.89
N LEU A 257 -9.47 1.21 22.63
CA LEU A 257 -10.50 0.17 22.65
C LEU A 257 -10.94 -0.23 24.05
N LYS A 258 -10.16 0.12 25.10
CA LYS A 258 -10.31 -0.41 26.47
C LYS A 258 -10.28 -1.95 26.52
N ASP A 259 -9.64 -2.58 25.55
CA ASP A 259 -9.39 -4.02 25.50
C ASP A 259 -7.88 -4.27 25.49
N TYR A 260 -7.38 -4.81 26.60
CA TYR A 260 -5.96 -5.08 26.80
C TYR A 260 -5.56 -6.50 26.41
N LYS A 261 -6.51 -7.38 26.08
CA LYS A 261 -6.20 -8.77 25.71
C LYS A 261 -5.28 -8.85 24.48
N PRO A 262 -5.49 -8.09 23.39
CA PRO A 262 -4.57 -8.07 22.25
C PRO A 262 -3.16 -7.61 22.63
N CYS A 263 -3.05 -6.57 23.47
CA CYS A 263 -1.76 -6.09 23.94
C CYS A 263 -1.04 -7.09 24.84
N TYR A 264 -1.77 -7.80 25.71
CA TYR A 264 -1.20 -8.88 26.49
C TYR A 264 -0.60 -9.96 25.57
N MET A 265 -1.32 -10.33 24.51
CA MET A 265 -0.88 -11.35 23.55
C MET A 265 0.30 -10.89 22.67
N LEU A 266 0.35 -9.63 22.28
CA LEU A 266 1.37 -9.11 21.35
C LEU A 266 2.62 -8.55 22.04
N ILE A 267 2.46 -8.01 23.25
CA ILE A 267 3.47 -7.19 23.91
C ILE A 267 3.85 -7.79 25.28
N ASP A 268 2.89 -7.91 26.19
CA ASP A 268 3.22 -8.19 27.59
C ASP A 268 3.72 -9.63 27.79
N SER A 269 3.13 -10.59 27.07
CA SER A 269 3.60 -11.98 27.04
C SER A 269 5.04 -12.12 26.51
N ARG A 270 5.57 -11.08 25.85
CA ARG A 270 6.90 -11.04 25.22
C ARG A 270 7.84 -10.06 25.89
N HIS A 271 7.49 -9.55 27.07
CA HIS A 271 8.24 -8.52 27.76
C HIS A 271 9.73 -8.88 27.90
N GLN A 272 10.05 -10.12 28.26
CA GLN A 272 11.43 -10.57 28.43
C GLN A 272 12.21 -10.62 27.10
N GLU A 273 11.58 -11.08 26.01
CA GLU A 273 12.18 -11.12 24.67
C GLU A 273 12.52 -9.71 24.19
N ILE A 274 11.56 -8.80 24.32
CA ILE A 274 11.70 -7.39 23.94
C ILE A 274 12.77 -6.71 24.82
N HIS A 275 12.78 -6.96 26.12
CA HIS A 275 13.79 -6.41 27.02
C HIS A 275 15.21 -6.89 26.67
N ASN A 276 15.37 -8.19 26.43
CA ASN A 276 16.65 -8.78 26.03
C ASN A 276 17.13 -8.22 24.68
N LEU A 277 16.22 -8.01 23.74
CA LEU A 277 16.48 -7.38 22.46
C LEU A 277 17.09 -5.98 22.65
N PHE A 278 16.42 -5.10 23.40
CA PHE A 278 16.92 -3.75 23.68
C PHE A 278 18.26 -3.74 24.41
N LYS A 279 18.47 -4.66 25.34
CA LYS A 279 19.75 -4.81 26.02
C LYS A 279 20.87 -5.14 25.03
N LYS A 280 20.66 -6.13 24.16
CA LYS A 280 21.63 -6.51 23.10
C LYS A 280 21.94 -5.33 22.19
N ILE A 281 20.93 -4.52 21.85
CA ILE A 281 21.11 -3.32 21.01
C ILE A 281 21.99 -2.29 21.72
N MET A 282 21.73 -2.01 23.00
CA MET A 282 22.57 -1.11 23.79
C MET A 282 24.01 -1.60 23.90
N GLU A 283 24.23 -2.91 24.00
CA GLU A 283 25.57 -3.50 24.02
C GLU A 283 26.30 -3.27 22.69
N ILE A 284 25.62 -3.48 21.55
CA ILE A 284 26.18 -3.27 20.21
C ILE A 284 26.48 -1.77 19.96
N THR A 285 25.55 -0.87 20.31
CA THR A 285 25.73 0.57 20.06
C THR A 285 26.78 1.20 20.97
N ASN A 286 26.88 0.77 22.24
CA ASN A 286 27.92 1.26 23.15
C ASN A 286 29.34 0.78 22.78
N TYR A 287 29.46 -0.35 22.08
CA TYR A 287 30.75 -0.85 21.58
C TYR A 287 31.29 0.06 20.47
N LEU A 288 30.42 0.56 19.59
CA LEU A 288 30.77 1.41 18.45
C LEU A 288 31.11 2.88 18.82
N ILE A 289 30.78 3.33 20.04
CA ILE A 289 31.15 4.67 20.54
C ILE A 289 32.59 4.65 21.13
N LYS A 290 33.14 3.47 21.40
CA LYS A 290 34.47 3.30 22.00
C LYS A 290 35.59 3.00 20.99
N GLU A 291 35.25 2.83 19.70
CA GLU A 291 36.19 2.82 18.57
C GLU A 291 36.22 4.19 17.88
#